data_AF-A0A3D8PTW1-F1
#
_entry.id   AF-A0A3D8PTW1-F1
#
_cell.length_a   1.000
_cell.length_b   1.000
_cell.length_c   1.000
_cell.angle_alpha   90.00
_cell.angle_beta   90.00
_cell.angle_gamma   90.00
#
_symmetry.space_group_name_H-M   'P 1'
#
loop_
_entity.id
_entity.type
_entity.pdbx_description
1 polymer ?
#
loop_
_entity_poly.entity_id
_entity_poly.type
_entity_poly.pdbx_seq_one_letter_code
_entity_poly.pdbx_strand_id
1 'polypeptide(L)' 'MNMNKELQQRIECLRYKMVKIAASKGLTDIESVKISQELDHVLNHYEKVKGQNDNHNM' A
#
# COMPACT_ATOMS: atom_id res chain seq x y z
N MET A 1 2.91 -19.91 -0.10
CA MET A 1 2.61 -18.65 0.63
C MET A 1 1.60 -17.87 -0.19
N ASN A 2 0.56 -17.31 0.44
CA ASN A 2 -0.48 -16.58 -0.27
C ASN A 2 0.01 -15.16 -0.55
N MET A 3 0.37 -14.87 -1.80
CA MET A 3 0.81 -13.54 -2.30
C MET A 3 -0.08 -12.39 -1.77
N ASN A 4 -1.39 -12.62 -1.69
CA ASN A 4 -2.35 -11.67 -1.11
C ASN A 4 -2.09 -11.31 0.35
N LYS A 5 -1.66 -12.26 1.20
CA LYS A 5 -1.36 -12.02 2.62
C LYS A 5 -0.11 -11.16 2.79
N GLU A 6 0.91 -11.39 1.97
CA GLU A 6 2.16 -10.62 2.01
C GLU A 6 1.93 -9.17 1.59
N LEU A 7 1.11 -8.95 0.55
CA LEU A 7 0.71 -7.61 0.12
C LEU A 7 -0.13 -6.90 1.19
N GLN A 8 -1.08 -7.60 1.81
CA GLN A 8 -1.88 -7.05 2.92
C GLN A 8 -1.01 -6.64 4.10
N GLN A 9 -0.06 -7.48 4.51
CA GLN A 9 0.88 -7.14 5.59
C GLN A 9 1.73 -5.91 5.24
N ARG A 10 2.16 -5.79 3.99
CA ARG A 10 2.97 -4.65 3.54
C ARG A 10 2.14 -3.36 3.49
N ILE A 11 0.89 -3.42 3.05
CA ILE A 11 -0.06 -2.29 3.09
C ILE A 11 -0.22 -1.80 4.53
N GLU A 12 -0.49 -2.70 5.49
CA GLU A 12 -0.68 -2.30 6.88
C GLU A 12 0.58 -1.69 7.50
N CYS A 13 1.76 -2.26 7.21
CA CYS A 13 3.04 -1.69 7.64
C CYS A 13 3.25 -0.26 7.09
N LEU A 14 2.96 -0.04 5.80
CA LEU A 14 3.13 1.25 5.16
C LEU A 14 2.09 2.27 5.64
N ARG A 15 0.84 1.86 5.89
CA ARG A 15 -0.20 2.71 6.49
C ARG A 15 0.23 3.22 7.87
N TYR A 16 0.73 2.32 8.73
CA TYR A 16 1.21 2.73 10.05
C TYR A 16 2.38 3.72 9.97
N LYS A 17 3.35 3.46 9.08
CA LYS A 17 4.48 4.37 8.86
C LYS A 17 4.02 5.73 8.33
N MET A 18 3.09 5.75 7.38
CA MET A 18 2.54 6.99 6.81
C MET A 18 1.88 7.84 7.90
N VAL A 19 1.02 7.25 8.73
CA VAL A 19 0.34 7.97 9.82
C VAL A 19 1.35 8.51 10.81
N LYS A 20 2.34 7.70 11.21
CA LYS A 20 3.38 8.13 12.15
C LYS A 20 4.20 9.30 11.60
N ILE A 21 4.62 9.22 10.34
CA ILE A 21 5.47 10.24 9.71
C ILE A 21 4.68 11.51 9.43
N ALA A 22 3.46 11.40 8.91
CA ALA A 22 2.56 12.54 8.72
C ALA A 22 2.23 13.24 10.03
N ALA A 23 2.00 12.50 11.13
CA ALA A 23 1.77 13.09 12.45
C ALA A 23 3.00 13.82 12.99
N SER A 24 4.21 13.34 12.68
CA SER A 24 5.46 13.92 13.18
C SER A 24 6.04 15.05 12.32
N LYS A 25 5.87 15.00 10.99
CA LYS A 25 6.54 15.88 10.01
C LYS A 25 5.55 16.67 9.15
N GLY A 26 4.26 16.34 9.22
CA GLY A 26 3.24 16.92 8.35
C GLY A 26 3.11 16.17 7.01
N LEU A 27 1.98 16.36 6.34
CA LEU A 27 1.62 15.64 5.11
C LEU A 27 2.46 16.05 3.89
N THR A 28 2.98 17.28 3.88
CA THR A 28 3.78 17.83 2.77
C THR A 28 5.27 17.56 2.91
N ASP A 29 5.70 16.94 4.02
CA ASP A 29 7.09 16.53 4.19
C ASP A 29 7.49 15.51 3.12
N ILE A 30 8.74 15.58 2.67
CA ILE A 30 9.26 14.73 1.59
C ILE A 30 9.15 13.24 1.97
N GLU A 31 9.32 12.89 3.24
CA GLU A 31 9.17 11.50 3.69
C GLU A 31 7.70 11.06 3.72
N SER A 32 6.79 11.93 4.15
CA SER A 32 5.34 11.67 4.08
C SER A 32 4.90 11.43 2.64
N VAL A 33 5.38 12.25 1.70
CA VAL A 33 5.09 12.12 0.27
C VAL A 33 5.69 10.83 -0.33
N LYS A 34 6.93 10.49 0.03
CA LYS A 34 7.55 9.24 -0.46
C LYS A 34 6.80 8.01 0.03
N ILE A 35 6.39 7.98 1.29
CA ILE A 35 5.67 6.84 1.86
C ILE A 35 4.25 6.74 1.29
N SER A 36 3.57 7.86 1.03
CA SER A 36 2.26 7.83 0.38
C SER A 36 2.35 7.25 -1.04
N GLN A 37 3.40 7.60 -1.79
CA GLN A 37 3.67 7.03 -3.11
C GLN A 37 3.99 5.53 -3.05
N GLU A 38 4.79 5.07 -2.08
CA GLU A 38 5.07 3.65 -1.91
C GLU A 38 3.80 2.87 -1.54
N LEU A 39 2.98 3.42 -0.62
CA LEU A 39 1.70 2.83 -0.24
C LEU A 39 0.75 2.71 -1.44
N ASP A 40 0.64 3.76 -2.24
CA ASP A 40 -0.18 3.77 -3.46
C ASP A 40 0.29 2.71 -4.46
N HIS A 41 1.61 2.55 -4.65
CA HIS A 41 2.16 1.52 -5.53
C HIS A 41 1.79 0.10 -5.07
N VAL A 42 1.88 -0.18 -3.77
CA VAL A 42 1.53 -1.49 -3.21
C VAL A 42 0.02 -1.74 -3.29
N LEU A 43 -0.81 -0.73 -3.04
CA LEU A 43 -2.27 -0.81 -3.20
C LEU A 43 -2.64 -1.14 -4.65
N ASN A 44 -2.07 -0.42 -5.62
CA ASN A 44 -2.28 -0.67 -7.03
C ASN A 44 -1.85 -2.09 -7.44
N HIS A 45 -0.75 -2.60 -6.88
CA HIS A 45 -0.32 -3.97 -7.14
C HIS A 45 -1.27 -5.00 -6.51
N TYR A 46 -1.75 -4.76 -5.29
CA TYR A 46 -2.75 -5.61 -4.64
C TYR A 46 -4.05 -5.67 -5.44
N GLU A 47 -4.57 -4.53 -5.89
CA GLU A 47 -5.79 -4.48 -6.71
C GLU A 47 -5.62 -5.20 -8.05
N LYS A 48 -4.44 -5.12 -8.68
CA LYS A 48 -4.13 -5.89 -9.89
C LYS A 48 -4.12 -7.39 -9.63
N VAL A 49 -3.45 -7.84 -8.58
CA VAL A 49 -3.38 -9.27 -8.22
C VAL A 49 -4.76 -9.80 -7.84
N LYS A 50 -5.56 -9.01 -7.11
CA LYS A 50 -6.94 -9.33 -6.75
C LYS A 50 -7.85 -9.39 -7.99
N GLY A 51 -7.81 -8.37 -8.84
CA GLY A 51 -8.61 -8.31 -10.07
C GLY A 51 -8.23 -9.37 -11.11
N GLN A 52 -6.99 -9.87 -11.12
CA GLN A 52 -6.59 -11.01 -11.94
C GLN A 52 -7.24 -12.33 -11.48
N ASN A 53 -7.56 -12.47 -10.20
CA ASN A 53 -8.33 -13.62 -9.70
C ASN A 53 -9.82 -13.55 -10.06
N ASP A 54 -10.36 -12.36 -10.29
CA ASP A 54 -11.78 -12.17 -10.65
C ASP A 54 -12.04 -12.24 -12.16
N ASN A 55 -11.02 -12.05 -13.02
CA ASN A 55 -11.14 -12.05 -14.48
C ASN A 55 -11.09 -13.43 -15.16
N HIS A 56 -11.22 -14.53 -14.43
CA HIS A 56 -11.39 -15.87 -15.02
C HIS A 56 -12.87 -16.26 -15.22
N ASN A 57 -13.81 -15.31 -15.13
CA ASN A 57 -15.25 -15.55 -15.27
C ASN A 57 -15.99 -14.54 -16.19
N MET A 58 -15.35 -14.08 -17.27
CA MET A 58 -16.07 -13.53 -18.44
C MET A 58 -15.66 -14.24 -19.72
#